data_AF-A0A538TWP9-F1
#
_entry.id   AF-A0A538TWP9-F1
#
_cell.length_a   1.000
_cell.length_b   1.000
_cell.length_c   1.000
_cell.angle_alpha   90.00
_cell.angle_beta   90.00
_cell.angle_gamma   90.00
#
_symmetry.space_group_name_H-M   'P 1'
#
loop_
_entity.id
_entity.type
_entity.pdbx_description
1 polymer ?
#
loop_
_entity_poly.entity_id
_entity_poly.type
_entity_poly.pdbx_seq_one_letter_code
_entity_poly.pdbx_strand_id
1 'polypeptide(L)'
;MNRRAADPHHHTVAGPLADRRRASDLAAVENADLCSGCVTCCTYITVEVDAPRAAWEYDQWIWALYHRGVSLYVERPERWFVHFGTVCEHLNQAGRCDIHGRHPVLCRDYDPRSCERRRPLADVVAWFDRGDELEAWLARQRPAHYQRLLAYRRQTPAGPPVADALADRKALDQGLIGISEPAADTIPDTREPGSPSDRARARRGAEERT
;
A
#
# COMPACT_ATOMS: atom_id res chain seq x y z
N MET A 1 1.42 9.42 -33.67
CA MET A 1 2.17 9.81 -32.46
C MET A 1 1.19 10.11 -31.34
N ASN A 2 1.19 9.32 -30.26
CA ASN A 2 1.03 9.80 -28.87
C ASN A 2 1.23 8.62 -27.91
N ARG A 3 2.49 8.33 -27.58
CA ARG A 3 2.81 7.55 -26.39
C ARG A 3 2.48 8.46 -25.21
N ARG A 4 1.38 8.20 -24.50
CA ARG A 4 1.16 8.80 -23.18
C ARG A 4 2.37 8.41 -22.33
N ALA A 5 3.17 9.38 -21.93
CA ALA A 5 4.21 9.16 -20.93
C ALA A 5 3.53 8.63 -19.67
N ALA A 6 4.01 7.49 -19.17
CA ALA A 6 3.58 6.99 -17.88
C ALA A 6 3.99 8.01 -16.81
N ASP A 7 3.03 8.44 -15.99
CA ASP A 7 3.25 9.31 -14.85
C ASP A 7 4.15 8.57 -13.84
N PRO A 8 5.34 9.09 -13.49
CA PRO A 8 6.32 8.38 -12.67
C PRO A 8 5.90 8.14 -11.21
N HIS A 9 4.73 8.63 -10.79
CA HIS A 9 4.22 8.53 -9.42
C HIS A 9 3.06 7.54 -9.24
N HIS A 10 2.77 6.68 -10.23
CA HIS A 10 1.80 5.59 -10.04
C HIS A 10 2.39 4.48 -9.16
N HIS A 11 2.33 4.68 -7.85
CA HIS A 11 2.68 3.67 -6.87
C HIS A 11 1.56 2.63 -6.82
N THR A 12 1.79 1.48 -7.46
CA THR A 12 0.96 0.29 -7.26
C THR A 12 1.26 -0.26 -5.87
N VAL A 13 0.24 -0.37 -5.01
CA VAL A 13 0.34 -1.14 -3.76
C VAL A 13 0.61 -2.58 -4.15
N ALA A 14 1.89 -2.95 -4.30
CA ALA A 14 2.32 -4.26 -4.73
C ALA A 14 2.31 -5.21 -3.52
N GLY A 15 1.13 -5.76 -3.23
CA GLY A 15 0.94 -6.74 -2.16
C GLY A 15 -0.04 -7.86 -2.57
N PRO A 16 -0.12 -8.95 -1.79
CA PRO A 16 -1.06 -10.06 -2.02
C PRO A 16 -2.54 -9.63 -1.90
N LEU A 17 -2.78 -8.49 -1.25
CA LEU A 17 -4.08 -7.83 -1.10
C LEU A 17 -4.34 -6.74 -2.16
N ALA A 18 -3.40 -6.59 -3.11
CA ALA A 18 -3.59 -5.69 -4.23
C ALA A 18 -4.80 -6.16 -5.03
N ASP A 19 -5.80 -5.29 -5.15
CA ASP A 19 -6.96 -5.52 -5.99
C ASP A 19 -6.50 -5.68 -7.45
N ARG A 20 -6.52 -6.91 -7.96
CA ARG A 20 -6.09 -7.24 -9.33
C ARG A 20 -7.09 -6.80 -10.40
N ARG A 21 -8.26 -6.26 -10.02
CA ARG A 21 -9.25 -5.74 -10.97
C ARG A 21 -8.80 -4.42 -11.56
N ARG A 22 -9.08 -4.22 -12.84
CA ARG A 22 -8.70 -3.00 -13.57
C ARG A 22 -9.40 -1.77 -12.99
N ALA A 23 -8.65 -0.68 -12.79
CA ALA A 23 -9.21 0.65 -12.59
C ALA A 23 -10.16 1.01 -13.75
N SER A 24 -11.34 1.53 -13.42
CA SER A 24 -12.35 1.97 -14.39
C SER A 24 -13.18 3.10 -13.77
N ASP A 25 -13.46 4.14 -14.53
CA ASP A 25 -14.36 5.23 -14.11
C ASP A 25 -15.81 4.81 -14.42
N LEU A 26 -16.65 4.57 -13.40
CA LEU A 26 -18.09 4.30 -13.57
C LEU A 26 -18.93 5.36 -12.87
N ALA A 27 -20.19 5.51 -13.30
CA ALA A 27 -21.11 6.49 -12.75
C ALA A 27 -21.58 6.12 -11.33
N ALA A 28 -22.04 7.10 -10.56
CA ALA A 28 -22.43 6.92 -9.15
C ALA A 28 -23.61 5.95 -8.92
N VAL A 29 -24.39 5.61 -9.96
CA VAL A 29 -25.49 4.64 -9.85
C VAL A 29 -25.02 3.19 -9.99
N GLU A 30 -23.83 2.97 -10.57
CA GLU A 30 -23.17 1.66 -10.70
C GLU A 30 -22.36 1.31 -9.43
N ASN A 31 -22.60 2.05 -8.32
CA ASN A 31 -21.75 2.11 -7.13
C ASN A 31 -21.76 0.85 -6.24
N ALA A 32 -22.81 0.02 -6.28
CA ALA A 32 -22.89 -1.20 -5.46
C ALA A 32 -21.97 -2.33 -5.98
N ASP A 33 -21.79 -2.43 -7.29
CA ASP A 33 -20.93 -3.44 -7.92
C ASP A 33 -19.43 -3.14 -7.72
N LEU A 34 -19.09 -1.92 -7.28
CA LEU A 34 -17.70 -1.48 -7.17
C LEU A 34 -16.95 -2.20 -6.08
N CYS A 35 -17.62 -2.50 -4.98
CA CYS A 35 -17.03 -3.22 -3.86
C CYS A 35 -17.23 -4.74 -3.98
N SER A 36 -17.98 -5.23 -4.98
CA SER A 36 -18.28 -6.64 -5.14
C SER A 36 -17.01 -7.46 -5.39
N GLY A 37 -16.69 -8.39 -4.47
CA GLY A 37 -15.43 -9.15 -4.51
C GLY A 37 -14.19 -8.33 -4.12
N CYS A 38 -14.37 -7.15 -3.53
CA CYS A 38 -13.30 -6.33 -2.96
C CYS A 38 -13.23 -6.51 -1.44
N VAL A 39 -12.04 -6.60 -0.87
CA VAL A 39 -11.85 -6.54 0.59
C VAL A 39 -10.79 -5.53 1.02
N THR A 40 -10.19 -4.79 0.08
CA THR A 40 -9.01 -3.94 0.30
C THR A 40 -9.20 -2.89 1.41
N CYS A 41 -10.37 -2.24 1.49
CA CYS A 41 -10.66 -1.27 2.56
C CYS A 41 -10.79 -1.89 3.96
N CYS A 42 -10.88 -3.23 4.05
CA CYS A 42 -10.91 -3.99 5.30
C CYS A 42 -9.56 -4.60 5.64
N THR A 43 -8.50 -4.32 4.87
CA THR A 43 -7.18 -4.94 5.02
C THR A 43 -6.07 -3.94 5.37
N TYR A 44 -6.44 -2.69 5.62
CA TYR A 44 -5.55 -1.69 6.19
C TYR A 44 -6.35 -0.61 6.91
N ILE A 45 -5.64 0.21 7.68
CA ILE A 45 -6.12 1.51 8.13
C ILE A 45 -5.11 2.59 7.75
N THR A 46 -5.61 3.80 7.54
CA THR A 46 -4.80 4.99 7.28
C THR A 46 -5.27 6.08 8.22
N VAL A 47 -4.32 6.78 8.84
CA VAL A 47 -4.60 7.91 9.74
C VAL A 47 -3.76 9.09 9.31
N GLU A 48 -4.39 10.24 9.14
CA GLU A 48 -3.68 11.50 8.94
C GLU A 48 -2.93 11.88 10.22
N VAL A 49 -1.67 12.29 10.06
CA VAL A 49 -0.79 12.72 11.15
C VAL A 49 -0.23 14.10 10.84
N ASP A 50 0.17 14.81 11.88
CA ASP A 50 0.87 16.08 11.70
C ASP A 50 2.21 15.87 10.98
N ALA A 51 2.54 16.82 10.10
CA ALA A 51 3.85 16.84 9.45
C ALA A 51 4.96 16.93 10.51
N PRO A 52 6.04 16.13 10.42
CA PRO A 52 7.12 16.21 11.40
C PRO A 52 7.87 17.55 11.30
N ARG A 53 8.02 18.26 12.42
CA ARG A 53 8.62 19.60 12.49
C ARG A 53 9.99 19.60 13.17
N ALA A 54 10.20 18.68 14.11
CA ALA A 54 11.42 18.51 14.89
C ALA A 54 12.20 17.25 14.46
N ALA A 55 13.50 17.25 14.75
CA ALA A 55 14.41 16.15 14.38
C ALA A 55 14.00 14.82 15.02
N TRP A 56 13.58 14.85 16.29
CA TRP A 56 13.13 13.65 17.01
C TRP A 56 11.84 13.06 16.45
N GLU A 57 10.95 13.88 15.84
CA GLU A 57 9.72 13.39 15.22
C GLU A 57 10.03 12.59 13.94
N TYR A 58 11.02 13.03 13.14
CA TYR A 58 11.50 12.22 12.01
C TYR A 58 12.15 10.92 12.48
N ASP A 59 12.95 10.97 13.55
CA ASP A 59 13.59 9.78 14.12
C ASP A 59 12.56 8.78 14.67
N GLN A 60 11.48 9.27 15.29
CA GLN A 60 10.32 8.48 15.71
C GLN A 60 9.65 7.77 14.52
N TRP A 61 9.43 8.47 13.40
CA TRP A 61 8.83 7.84 12.22
C TRP A 61 9.77 6.83 11.56
N ILE A 62 11.08 7.07 11.57
CA ILE A 62 12.07 6.08 11.11
C ILE A 62 12.01 4.82 11.98
N TRP A 63 11.91 4.97 13.30
CA TRP A 63 11.66 3.85 14.21
C TRP A 63 10.35 3.13 13.92
N ALA A 64 9.25 3.85 13.66
CA ALA A 64 7.97 3.25 13.30
C ALA A 64 8.09 2.39 12.04
N LEU A 65 8.78 2.89 11.01
CA LEU A 65 9.05 2.18 9.74
C LEU A 65 10.00 0.97 9.87
N TYR A 66 10.57 0.69 11.04
CA TYR A 66 11.26 -0.58 11.31
C TYR A 66 10.31 -1.73 11.65
N HIS A 67 9.01 -1.44 11.82
CA HIS A 67 8.00 -2.43 12.14
C HIS A 67 7.30 -2.87 10.85
N ARG A 68 7.11 -4.19 10.71
CA ARG A 68 6.38 -4.76 9.56
C ARG A 68 4.97 -4.16 9.49
N GLY A 69 4.47 -3.94 8.28
CA GLY A 69 3.10 -3.46 8.03
C GLY A 69 2.88 -1.98 8.36
N VAL A 70 3.92 -1.21 8.72
CA VAL A 70 3.84 0.24 8.90
C VAL A 70 4.46 0.93 7.69
N SER A 71 3.68 1.79 7.05
CA SER A 71 4.16 2.67 5.98
C SER A 71 3.80 4.12 6.30
N LEU A 72 4.56 5.06 5.75
CA LEU A 72 4.30 6.49 5.87
C LEU A 72 4.20 7.07 4.46
N TYR A 73 3.24 7.94 4.22
CA TYR A 73 3.11 8.58 2.91
C TYR A 73 2.68 10.04 3.02
N VAL A 74 2.96 10.79 1.97
CA VAL A 74 2.69 12.23 1.88
C VAL A 74 1.81 12.48 0.68
N GLU A 75 0.72 13.24 0.88
CA GLU A 75 -0.14 13.75 -0.19
C GLU A 75 0.02 15.25 -0.38
N ARG A 76 -0.35 15.76 -1.57
CA ARG A 76 -0.49 17.20 -1.80
C ARG A 76 -1.65 17.80 -0.98
N PRO A 77 -1.54 19.05 -0.50
CA PRO A 77 -0.39 19.94 -0.64
C PRO A 77 0.80 19.59 0.26
N GLU A 78 0.58 19.03 1.45
CA GLU A 78 1.63 18.48 2.34
C GLU A 78 0.98 17.73 3.52
N ARG A 79 0.11 16.76 3.24
CA ARG A 79 -0.60 15.98 4.27
C ARG A 79 0.12 14.68 4.52
N TRP A 80 0.36 14.34 5.78
CA TRP A 80 1.09 13.13 6.15
C TRP A 80 0.12 12.08 6.66
N PHE A 81 0.40 10.83 6.33
CA PHE A 81 -0.43 9.72 6.71
C PHE A 81 0.43 8.54 7.13
N VAL A 82 0.02 7.88 8.21
CA VAL A 82 0.50 6.56 8.56
C VAL A 82 -0.47 5.52 8.04
N HIS A 83 0.06 4.48 7.42
CA HIS A 83 -0.66 3.35 6.88
C HIS A 83 -0.28 2.10 7.66
N PHE A 84 -1.27 1.34 8.10
CA PHE A 84 -1.09 0.08 8.80
C PHE A 84 -1.76 -1.05 8.00
N GLY A 85 -0.96 -1.98 7.49
CA GLY A 85 -1.46 -3.21 6.89
C GLY A 85 -1.99 -4.14 7.97
N THR A 86 -3.31 -4.25 8.10
CA THR A 86 -3.98 -5.07 9.12
C THR A 86 -5.38 -5.49 8.67
N VAL A 87 -5.78 -6.71 8.97
CA VAL A 87 -7.09 -7.25 8.57
C VAL A 87 -8.13 -6.93 9.64
N CYS A 88 -9.27 -6.38 9.22
CA CYS A 88 -10.42 -6.14 10.09
C CYS A 88 -10.95 -7.46 10.65
N GLU A 89 -11.14 -7.54 11.96
CA GLU A 89 -11.65 -8.74 12.64
C GLU A 89 -13.08 -9.14 12.23
N HIS A 90 -13.84 -8.22 11.63
CA HIS A 90 -15.19 -8.48 11.13
C HIS A 90 -15.22 -8.86 9.64
N LEU A 91 -14.07 -8.97 8.97
CA LEU A 91 -13.97 -9.51 7.62
C LEU A 91 -13.99 -11.03 7.69
N ASN A 92 -15.10 -11.64 7.28
CA ASN A 92 -15.25 -13.10 7.34
C ASN A 92 -14.58 -13.81 6.15
N GLN A 93 -14.48 -15.14 6.25
CA GLN A 93 -13.90 -16.01 5.22
C GLN A 93 -14.61 -15.94 3.86
N ALA A 94 -15.85 -15.45 3.82
CA ALA A 94 -16.60 -15.25 2.59
C ALA A 94 -16.41 -13.83 2.00
N GLY A 95 -15.48 -13.04 2.54
CA GLY A 95 -15.16 -11.69 2.06
C GLY A 95 -16.26 -10.65 2.35
N ARG A 96 -17.05 -10.85 3.41
CA ARG A 96 -18.12 -9.93 3.82
C ARG A 96 -17.91 -9.43 5.24
N CYS A 97 -18.47 -8.27 5.55
CA CYS A 97 -18.46 -7.75 6.91
C CYS A 97 -19.57 -8.42 7.75
N ASP A 98 -19.20 -9.03 8.89
CA ASP A 98 -20.13 -9.69 9.80
C ASP A 98 -21.05 -8.72 10.56
N ILE A 99 -20.67 -7.45 10.63
CA ILE A 99 -21.43 -6.40 11.33
C ILE A 99 -22.17 -5.47 10.37
N HIS A 100 -22.56 -5.97 9.19
CA HIS A 100 -23.26 -5.16 8.20
C HIS A 100 -24.50 -4.46 8.78
N GLY A 101 -24.63 -3.15 8.56
CA GLY A 101 -25.67 -2.30 9.17
C GLY A 101 -25.34 -1.74 10.55
N ARG A 102 -24.28 -2.23 11.22
CA ARG A 102 -23.80 -1.75 12.52
C ARG A 102 -22.38 -1.19 12.48
N HIS A 103 -21.82 -0.98 11.30
CA HIS A 103 -20.45 -0.47 11.13
C HIS A 103 -20.25 0.90 11.78
N PRO A 104 -19.01 1.27 12.12
CA PRO A 104 -18.63 2.64 12.43
C PRO A 104 -19.04 3.62 11.33
N VAL A 105 -19.31 4.87 11.70
CA VAL A 105 -19.71 5.96 10.77
C VAL A 105 -18.73 6.06 9.59
N LEU A 106 -17.43 6.02 9.85
CA LEU A 106 -16.39 6.09 8.82
C LEU A 106 -16.57 5.04 7.70
N CYS A 107 -16.93 3.80 8.07
CA CYS A 107 -17.19 2.74 7.10
C CYS A 107 -18.49 2.94 6.33
N ARG A 108 -19.51 3.57 6.96
CA ARG A 108 -20.81 3.85 6.33
C ARG A 108 -20.75 5.03 5.36
N ASP A 109 -19.94 6.02 5.69
CA ASP A 109 -19.78 7.26 4.92
C ASP A 109 -18.71 7.12 3.82
N TYR A 110 -18.09 5.94 3.71
CA TYR A 110 -17.11 5.66 2.66
C TYR A 110 -17.74 5.81 1.27
N ASP A 111 -17.08 6.58 0.41
CA ASP A 111 -17.46 6.77 -0.98
C ASP A 111 -16.57 5.92 -1.90
N PRO A 112 -17.08 4.85 -2.54
CA PRO A 112 -16.31 4.05 -3.48
C PRO A 112 -15.74 4.83 -4.67
N ARG A 113 -16.22 6.04 -4.94
CA ARG A 113 -15.69 6.91 -6.01
C ARG A 113 -14.35 7.54 -5.64
N SER A 114 -14.01 7.65 -4.36
CA SER A 114 -12.70 8.09 -3.88
C SER A 114 -11.74 6.93 -3.61
N CYS A 115 -12.15 5.69 -3.91
CA CYS A 115 -11.31 4.50 -3.76
C CYS A 115 -10.01 4.62 -4.57
N GLU A 116 -8.90 4.10 -4.04
CA GLU A 116 -7.60 4.02 -4.72
C GLU A 116 -7.63 3.27 -6.06
N ARG A 117 -8.59 2.34 -6.26
CA ARG A 117 -8.80 1.72 -7.58
C ARG A 117 -9.35 2.69 -8.63
N ARG A 118 -10.05 3.75 -8.20
CA ARG A 118 -10.75 4.72 -9.06
C ARG A 118 -9.97 6.00 -9.23
N ARG A 119 -9.37 6.48 -8.15
CA ARG A 119 -8.47 7.63 -8.12
C ARG A 119 -7.13 7.13 -7.64
N PRO A 120 -6.29 6.58 -8.54
CA PRO A 120 -5.06 5.92 -8.15
C PRO A 120 -4.09 6.92 -7.55
N LEU A 121 -4.04 6.96 -6.21
CA LEU A 121 -3.11 7.66 -5.33
C LEU A 121 -2.51 8.95 -5.91
N ALA A 122 -3.31 9.72 -6.67
CA ALA A 122 -2.77 10.72 -7.58
C ALA A 122 -2.13 11.88 -6.82
N ASP A 123 -2.63 12.10 -5.61
CA ASP A 123 -2.15 13.11 -4.68
C ASP A 123 -0.96 12.65 -3.84
N VAL A 124 -0.65 11.35 -3.79
CA VAL A 124 0.53 10.82 -3.12
C VAL A 124 1.79 11.27 -3.88
N VAL A 125 2.69 11.94 -3.17
CA VAL A 125 3.97 12.44 -3.69
C VAL A 125 5.17 11.67 -3.15
N ALA A 126 4.98 10.94 -2.06
CA ALA A 126 6.00 10.08 -1.48
C ALA A 126 5.36 8.96 -0.67
N TRP A 127 5.94 7.77 -0.72
CA TRP A 127 5.56 6.60 0.05
C TRP A 127 6.83 5.96 0.60
N PHE A 128 6.80 5.53 1.85
CA PHE A 128 7.93 4.97 2.57
C PHE A 128 7.47 3.69 3.28
N ASP A 129 8.00 2.56 2.84
CA ASP A 129 7.84 1.27 3.54
C ASP A 129 9.03 0.97 4.45
N ARG A 130 10.10 1.78 4.33
CA ARG A 130 11.34 1.62 5.07
C ARG A 130 11.87 2.96 5.57
N GLY A 131 12.53 2.94 6.71
CA GLY A 131 13.14 4.13 7.31
C GLY A 131 14.17 4.82 6.41
N ASP A 132 14.98 4.06 5.67
CA ASP A 132 16.00 4.62 4.77
C ASP A 132 15.42 5.32 3.54
N GLU A 133 14.23 4.93 3.07
CA GLU A 133 13.50 5.61 2.00
C GLU A 133 13.07 7.01 2.45
N LEU A 134 12.56 7.12 3.69
CA LEU A 134 12.25 8.40 4.32
C LEU A 134 13.51 9.25 4.47
N GLU A 135 14.61 8.69 4.98
CA GLU A 135 15.89 9.42 5.11
C GLU A 135 16.41 9.93 3.76
N ALA A 136 16.39 9.08 2.74
CA ALA A 136 16.81 9.45 1.39
C ALA A 136 15.91 10.55 0.79
N TRP A 137 14.61 10.51 1.08
CA TRP A 137 13.69 11.56 0.68
C TRP A 137 13.93 12.86 1.42
N LEU A 138 14.19 12.83 2.74
CA LEU A 138 14.56 14.02 3.50
C LEU A 138 15.84 14.66 2.97
N ALA A 139 16.85 13.87 2.64
CA ALA A 139 18.10 14.37 2.07
C ALA A 139 17.87 15.12 0.74
N ARG A 140 16.94 14.64 -0.10
CA ARG A 140 16.63 15.25 -1.41
C ARG A 140 15.65 16.41 -1.33
N GLN A 141 14.53 16.23 -0.62
CA GLN A 141 13.38 17.13 -0.65
C GLN A 141 13.33 18.09 0.55
N ARG A 142 13.97 17.73 1.67
CA ARG A 142 13.99 18.54 2.91
C ARG A 142 15.38 18.60 3.54
N PRO A 143 16.42 19.07 2.82
CA PRO A 143 17.81 18.98 3.28
C PRO A 143 18.05 19.64 4.65
N ALA A 144 17.36 20.75 4.96
CA ALA A 144 17.45 21.38 6.28
C ALA A 144 16.90 20.51 7.42
N HIS A 145 15.84 19.73 7.17
CA HIS A 145 15.31 18.77 8.15
C HIS A 145 16.27 17.58 8.30
N TYR A 146 16.81 17.08 7.20
CA TYR A 146 17.80 16.00 7.21
C TYR A 146 19.05 16.37 8.03
N GLN A 147 19.60 17.58 7.85
CA GLN A 147 20.76 18.02 8.65
C GLN A 147 20.43 18.13 10.15
N ARG A 148 19.22 18.57 10.51
CA ARG A 148 18.77 18.60 11.90
C ARG A 148 18.62 17.20 12.49
N LEU A 149 18.12 16.23 11.72
CA LEU A 149 18.06 14.81 12.10
C LEU A 149 19.46 14.25 12.40
N LEU A 150 20.42 14.48 11.49
CA LEU A 150 21.81 14.03 11.70
C LEU A 150 22.46 14.69 12.92
N ALA A 151 22.21 15.98 13.13
CA ALA A 151 22.71 16.69 14.32
C ALA A 151 22.11 16.12 15.61
N TYR A 152 20.80 15.87 15.64
CA TYR A 152 20.11 15.25 16.76
C TYR A 152 20.71 13.89 17.11
N ARG A 153 20.86 12.99 16.13
CA ARG A 153 21.47 11.66 16.35
C ARG A 153 22.91 11.74 16.87
N ARG A 154 23.73 12.68 16.37
CA ARG A 154 25.10 12.89 16.87
C ARG A 154 25.14 13.37 18.32
N GLN A 155 24.13 14.14 18.75
CA GLN A 155 24.06 14.70 20.10
C GLN A 155 23.44 13.72 21.10
N THR A 156 22.69 12.73 20.63
CA THR A 156 22.05 11.70 21.46
C THR A 156 23.00 10.51 21.62
N PRO A 157 23.59 10.29 22.81
CA PRO A 157 24.48 9.16 23.04
C PRO A 157 23.72 7.82 22.96
N ALA A 158 24.40 6.78 22.50
CA ALA A 158 23.85 5.43 22.51
C ALA A 158 23.55 4.99 23.94
N GLY A 159 22.46 4.25 24.12
CA GLY A 159 22.20 3.53 25.36
C GLY A 159 23.28 2.49 25.63
N PRO A 160 23.44 2.03 26.88
CA PRO A 160 24.35 0.94 27.18
C PRO A 160 23.94 -0.32 26.40
N PRO A 161 24.89 -1.20 26.04
CA PRO A 161 24.57 -2.50 25.46
C PRO A 161 23.57 -3.24 26.36
N VAL A 162 22.50 -3.74 25.76
CA VAL A 162 21.53 -4.61 26.45
C VAL A 162 21.94 -6.07 26.25
N ALA A 163 21.63 -6.93 27.22
CA ALA A 163 21.88 -8.36 27.11
C ALA A 163 21.03 -8.99 25.99
N ASP A 164 21.48 -10.13 25.46
CA ASP A 164 20.76 -10.83 24.39
C ASP A 164 19.40 -11.34 24.86
N ALA A 165 18.33 -10.97 24.15
CA ALA A 165 16.95 -11.35 24.44
C ALA A 165 16.47 -12.52 23.56
N LEU A 166 17.29 -13.57 23.39
CA LEU A 166 17.01 -14.69 22.49
C LEU A 166 15.74 -15.48 22.88
N ALA A 167 15.51 -15.66 24.18
CA ALA A 167 14.32 -16.35 24.68
C ALA A 167 13.04 -15.58 24.31
N ASP A 168 13.05 -14.27 24.49
CA ASP A 168 11.92 -13.40 24.15
C ASP A 168 11.68 -13.39 22.63
N ARG A 169 12.75 -13.34 21.82
CA ARG A 169 12.64 -13.45 20.35
C ARG A 169 11.95 -14.75 19.94
N LYS A 170 12.37 -15.89 20.52
CA LYS A 170 11.78 -17.20 20.21
C LYS A 170 10.30 -17.28 20.60
N ALA A 171 9.89 -16.61 21.68
CA ALA A 171 8.49 -16.55 22.09
C ALA A 171 7.63 -15.72 21.13
N LEU A 172 8.17 -14.66 20.53
CA LEU A 172 7.45 -13.82 19.56
C LEU A 172 7.06 -14.56 18.28
N ASP A 173 7.91 -15.48 17.81
CA ASP A 173 7.64 -16.31 16.61
C ASP A 173 6.43 -17.26 16.80
N GLN A 174 5.96 -17.43 18.03
CA GLN A 174 4.84 -18.32 18.38
C GLN A 174 3.52 -17.57 18.61
N GLY A 175 3.53 -16.24 18.74
CA GLY A 175 2.40 -15.48 19.30
C GLY A 175 2.05 -14.16 18.62
N LEU A 176 2.90 -13.61 17.75
CA LEU A 176 2.44 -12.54 16.86
C LEU A 176 1.51 -13.17 15.83
N ILE A 177 0.20 -12.91 15.95
CA ILE A 177 -0.72 -13.05 14.82
C ILE A 177 -0.07 -12.24 13.70
N GLY A 178 0.47 -12.94 12.70
CA GLY A 178 1.14 -12.30 11.59
C GLY A 178 0.17 -11.29 11.00
N ILE A 179 0.48 -10.01 11.12
CA ILE A 179 0.13 -9.03 10.09
C ILE A 179 0.55 -9.70 8.78
N SER A 180 -0.44 -10.27 8.10
CA SER A 180 -0.30 -11.41 7.20
C SER A 180 0.99 -11.34 6.40
N GLU A 181 1.88 -12.34 6.56
CA GLU A 181 2.95 -12.51 5.57
C GLU A 181 2.28 -12.62 4.20
N PRO A 182 2.76 -11.91 3.17
CA PRO A 182 2.49 -12.35 1.83
C PRO A 182 3.01 -13.77 1.73
N ALA A 183 2.12 -14.72 1.49
CA ALA A 183 2.54 -15.98 0.91
C ALA A 183 3.42 -15.63 -0.30
N ALA A 184 4.67 -16.09 -0.27
CA ALA A 184 5.55 -16.03 -1.41
C ALA A 184 4.98 -16.99 -2.46
N ASP A 185 3.96 -16.56 -3.19
CA ASP A 185 3.37 -17.33 -4.26
C ASP A 185 4.38 -17.39 -5.40
N THR A 186 5.05 -18.53 -5.46
CA THR A 186 5.79 -18.96 -6.63
C THR A 186 4.75 -19.11 -7.74
N ILE A 187 4.64 -18.13 -8.63
CA ILE A 187 3.72 -18.20 -9.77
C ILE A 187 4.18 -19.38 -10.64
N PRO A 188 3.37 -20.45 -10.81
CA PRO A 188 3.64 -21.43 -11.83
C PRO A 188 3.39 -20.74 -13.18
N ASP A 189 4.40 -20.73 -14.05
CA ASP A 189 4.28 -20.25 -15.43
C ASP A 189 3.31 -21.17 -16.21
N THR A 190 2.02 -20.91 -16.11
CA THR A 190 1.02 -21.49 -17.02
C THR A 190 0.69 -20.47 -18.10
N ARG A 191 1.63 -20.28 -19.03
CA ARG A 191 1.28 -19.90 -20.40
C ARG A 191 0.62 -21.10 -21.07
N GLU A 192 -0.70 -21.19 -21.01
CA GLU A 192 -1.43 -21.96 -22.03
C GLU A 192 -1.53 -21.14 -23.32
N PRO A 193 -1.15 -21.69 -24.48
CA PRO A 193 -1.32 -21.03 -25.76
C PRO A 193 -2.75 -21.27 -26.27
N GLY A 194 -3.56 -20.21 -26.35
CA GLY A 194 -4.81 -20.29 -27.12
C GLY A 194 -5.90 -19.30 -26.70
N SER A 195 -5.69 -18.00 -26.92
CA SER A 195 -6.80 -17.04 -26.87
C SER A 195 -7.63 -17.10 -28.18
N PRO A 196 -8.97 -16.98 -28.13
CA PRO A 196 -9.85 -17.03 -29.31
C PRO A 196 -9.56 -15.99 -30.41
N SER A 197 -8.70 -14.99 -30.14
CA SER A 197 -8.35 -13.93 -31.10
C SER A 197 -7.50 -14.43 -32.27
N ASP A 198 -6.82 -15.57 -32.16
CA ASP A 198 -5.93 -16.07 -33.23
C ASP A 198 -6.70 -16.77 -34.36
N ARG A 199 -7.94 -17.20 -34.12
CA ARG A 199 -8.78 -17.86 -35.15
C ARG A 199 -9.37 -16.89 -36.18
N ALA A 200 -9.39 -15.58 -35.89
CA ALA A 200 -9.89 -14.55 -36.80
C ALA A 200 -8.83 -14.02 -37.79
N ARG A 201 -7.54 -14.35 -37.58
CA ARG A 201 -6.44 -13.93 -38.46
C ARG A 201 -6.07 -15.00 -39.49
N ALA A 202 -6.30 -16.27 -39.19
CA ALA A 202 -6.01 -17.39 -40.10
C ALA A 202 -7.02 -17.53 -41.26
N ARG A 203 -8.27 -17.04 -41.12
CA ARG A 203 -9.28 -17.14 -42.20
C ARG A 203 -9.16 -16.05 -43.28
N ARG A 204 -8.55 -14.91 -42.97
CA ARG A 204 -8.35 -13.81 -43.94
C ARG A 204 -7.12 -13.98 -44.84
N GLY A 205 -6.19 -14.87 -44.49
CA GLY A 205 -5.00 -15.15 -45.31
C GLY A 205 -5.17 -16.24 -46.37
N ALA A 206 -6.30 -16.96 -46.37
CA ALA A 206 -6.56 -18.07 -47.29
C ALA A 206 -7.43 -17.68 -48.51
N GLU A 207 -8.11 -16.53 -48.49
CA GLU A 207 -8.97 -16.05 -49.58
C GLU A 207 -8.26 -15.06 -50.54
N GLU A 208 -7.02 -14.63 -50.25
CA GLU A 208 -6.21 -13.75 -51.13
C GLU A 208 -5.13 -14.51 -51.93
N ARG A 209 -5.24 -15.85 -52.03
CA ARG A 209 -4.27 -16.69 -52.75
C ARG A 209 -4.91 -17.74 -53.68
N THR A 210 -5.99 -17.35 -54.33
CA THR A 210 -6.53 -18.00 -55.55
C THR A 210 -6.68 -16.96 -56.65
#